data_AF-A0ABD0QAG7-F1
#
_entry.id   AF-A0ABD0QAG7-F1
#
_cell.length_a   1.000
_cell.length_b   1.000
_cell.length_c   1.000
_cell.angle_alpha   90.00
_cell.angle_beta   90.00
_cell.angle_gamma   90.00
#
_symmetry.space_group_name_H-M   'P 1'
#
loop_
_entity.id
_entity.type
_entity.pdbx_description
1 polymer ?
#
loop_
_entity_poly.entity_id
_entity_poly.type
_entity_poly.pdbx_seq_one_letter_code
_entity_poly.pdbx_strand_id
1 'polypeptide(L)'
;ENIIQYITNVLQNPDLALRMAVRNNLAGAEELFARKFNNLFAAGNYSEAAKVAANAPKGILRTPDTIRRFQGVPAQPGQTSPLLQYFGILLDQGQLNKFESLELCRPVLQQGRKQLLEKWLKEDK
;
A
#
# COMPACT_ATOMS: atom_id res chain seq x y z
N GLU A 1 17.05 20.69 -10.16
CA GLU A 1 16.80 20.29 -8.76
C GLU A 1 15.30 20.10 -8.46
N ASN A 2 14.98 19.19 -7.53
CA ASN A 2 13.67 18.58 -7.26
C ASN A 2 12.52 19.58 -6.96
N ILE A 3 11.62 19.79 -7.93
CA ILE A 3 10.39 20.59 -7.76
C ILE A 3 9.56 20.11 -6.56
N ILE A 4 9.61 18.82 -6.27
CA ILE A 4 8.95 18.20 -5.12
C ILE A 4 9.54 18.68 -3.79
N GLN A 5 10.87 18.77 -3.69
CA GLN A 5 11.55 19.30 -2.48
C GLN A 5 11.25 20.77 -2.29
N TYR A 6 11.18 21.54 -3.38
CA TYR A 6 10.79 22.95 -3.31
C TYR A 6 9.35 23.11 -2.82
N ILE A 7 8.39 22.35 -3.37
CA ILE A 7 6.99 22.42 -2.93
C ILE A 7 6.84 21.97 -1.47
N THR A 8 7.64 21.01 -1.02
CA THR A 8 7.59 20.49 0.35
C THR A 8 8.24 21.41 1.37
N ASN A 9 9.46 21.89 1.11
CA ASN A 9 10.24 22.65 2.09
C ASN A 9 10.00 24.16 1.98
N VAL A 10 9.86 24.70 0.77
CA VAL A 10 9.73 26.15 0.54
C VAL A 10 8.27 26.56 0.55
N LEU A 11 7.40 25.89 -0.23
CA LEU A 11 5.96 26.15 -0.17
C LEU A 11 5.28 25.54 1.06
N GLN A 12 5.94 24.68 1.83
CA GLN A 12 5.34 23.94 2.96
C GLN A 12 4.04 23.22 2.60
N ASN A 13 3.92 22.73 1.36
CA ASN A 13 2.71 22.10 0.83
C ASN A 13 2.96 20.64 0.41
N PRO A 14 3.16 19.71 1.36
CA PRO A 14 3.50 18.32 1.06
C PRO A 14 2.40 17.58 0.29
N ASP A 15 1.12 17.91 0.47
CA ASP A 15 0.02 17.29 -0.28
C ASP A 15 0.02 17.67 -1.76
N LEU A 16 0.39 18.91 -2.09
CA LEU A 16 0.59 19.33 -3.48
C LEU A 16 1.79 18.61 -4.09
N ALA A 17 2.89 18.51 -3.34
CA ALA A 17 4.09 17.78 -3.75
C ALA A 17 3.77 16.31 -4.06
N LEU A 18 3.00 15.63 -3.20
CA LEU A 18 2.53 14.26 -3.40
C LEU A 18 1.66 14.13 -4.66
N ARG A 19 0.64 14.98 -4.83
CA ARG A 19 -0.25 14.93 -6.02
C ARG A 19 0.52 15.17 -7.32
N MET A 20 1.44 16.14 -7.31
CA MET A 20 2.29 16.42 -8.48
C MET A 20 3.22 15.25 -8.79
N ALA A 21 3.79 14.61 -7.77
CA ALA A 21 4.68 13.47 -7.95
C ALA A 21 3.98 12.22 -8.48
N VAL A 22 2.78 11.90 -7.99
CA VAL A 22 1.97 10.79 -8.53
C VAL A 22 1.60 11.06 -9.98
N ARG A 23 1.08 12.25 -10.25
CA ARG A 23 0.54 12.60 -11.56
C ARG A 23 1.61 12.69 -12.65
N ASN A 24 2.81 13.14 -12.29
CA ASN A 24 3.91 13.34 -13.24
C ASN A 24 5.05 12.31 -13.08
N ASN A 25 4.85 11.27 -12.25
CA ASN A 25 5.86 10.24 -11.94
C ASN A 25 7.24 10.82 -11.54
N LEU A 26 7.25 11.93 -10.80
CA LEU A 26 8.47 12.67 -10.46
C LEU A 26 9.21 11.99 -9.29
N ALA A 27 10.54 11.91 -9.44
CA ALA A 27 11.43 11.45 -8.38
C ALA A 27 11.49 12.47 -7.22
N GLY A 28 11.85 12.00 -6.02
CA GLY A 28 12.03 12.86 -4.84
C GLY A 28 10.79 13.02 -3.94
N ALA A 29 9.65 12.44 -4.30
CA ALA A 29 8.49 12.28 -3.40
C ALA A 29 8.52 10.96 -2.62
N GLU A 30 9.50 10.11 -2.89
CA GLU A 30 9.61 8.77 -2.33
C GLU A 30 9.66 8.81 -0.80
N GLU A 31 10.44 9.75 -0.27
CA GLU A 31 10.53 9.99 1.17
C GLU A 31 9.20 10.54 1.74
N LEU A 32 8.46 11.35 0.99
CA LEU A 32 7.14 11.86 1.42
C LEU A 32 6.12 10.73 1.50
N PHE A 33 6.12 9.83 0.52
CA PHE A 33 5.30 8.63 0.52
C PHE A 33 5.63 7.73 1.71
N ALA A 34 6.91 7.46 1.95
CA ALA A 34 7.37 6.68 3.08
C ALA A 34 6.99 7.33 4.42
N ARG A 35 7.18 8.65 4.60
CA ARG A 35 6.77 9.38 5.81
C ARG A 35 5.26 9.34 6.01
N LYS A 36 4.47 9.60 4.96
CA LYS A 36 3.00 9.58 5.04
C LYS A 36 2.48 8.18 5.35
N PHE A 37 3.06 7.16 4.74
CA PHE A 37 2.79 5.76 5.07
C PHE A 37 3.07 5.47 6.55
N ASN A 38 4.27 5.80 7.04
CA ASN A 38 4.65 5.56 8.43
C ASN A 38 3.73 6.30 9.42
N ASN A 39 3.37 7.55 9.13
CA ASN A 39 2.44 8.32 9.96
C ASN A 39 1.06 7.68 10.01
N LEU A 40 0.50 7.29 8.86
CA LEU A 40 -0.81 6.61 8.81
C LEU A 40 -0.76 5.25 9.50
N PHE A 41 0.33 4.52 9.32
CA PHE A 41 0.54 3.22 9.94
C PHE A 41 0.64 3.32 11.47
N ALA A 42 1.40 4.30 11.98
CA ALA A 42 1.52 4.58 13.41
C ALA A 42 0.20 5.09 14.02
N ALA A 43 -0.61 5.81 13.24
CA ALA A 43 -1.94 6.25 13.64
C ALA A 43 -2.99 5.11 13.65
N GLY A 44 -2.63 3.89 13.23
CA GLY A 44 -3.56 2.76 13.11
C GLY A 44 -4.48 2.83 11.88
N ASN A 45 -4.26 3.79 10.99
CA ASN A 45 -5.02 3.97 9.75
C ASN A 45 -4.45 3.09 8.62
N TYR A 46 -4.54 1.77 8.80
CA TYR A 46 -3.98 0.79 7.86
C TYR A 46 -4.60 0.86 6.45
N SER A 47 -5.89 1.18 6.36
CA SER A 47 -6.59 1.31 5.06
C SER A 47 -6.03 2.46 4.22
N GLU A 48 -5.81 3.62 4.84
CA GLU A 48 -5.21 4.77 4.16
C GLU A 48 -3.72 4.55 3.90
N ALA A 49 -2.99 3.95 4.84
CA ALA A 49 -1.59 3.56 4.62
C ALA A 49 -1.46 2.64 3.40
N ALA A 50 -2.36 1.67 3.27
CA ALA A 50 -2.42 0.78 2.13
C ALA A 50 -2.69 1.51 0.81
N LYS A 51 -3.63 2.48 0.79
CA LYS A 51 -3.86 3.32 -0.40
C LYS A 51 -2.62 4.11 -0.78
N VAL A 52 -1.91 4.67 0.20
CA VAL A 52 -0.65 5.40 -0.06
C VAL A 52 0.40 4.48 -0.66
N ALA A 53 0.55 3.25 -0.13
CA ALA A 53 1.49 2.28 -0.66
C ALA A 53 1.14 1.81 -2.08
N ALA A 54 -0.15 1.61 -2.35
CA ALA A 54 -0.66 1.21 -3.65
C ALA A 54 -0.52 2.33 -4.70
N ASN A 55 -0.83 3.58 -4.35
CA ASN A 55 -0.73 4.74 -5.26
C ASN A 55 0.70 5.32 -5.38
N ALA A 56 1.67 4.75 -4.68
CA ALA A 56 3.04 5.25 -4.72
C ALA A 56 3.64 5.07 -6.13
N PRO A 57 4.25 6.12 -6.70
CA PRO A 57 4.83 6.04 -8.04
C PRO A 57 5.93 4.98 -8.10
N LYS A 58 6.06 4.30 -9.24
CA LYS A 58 7.02 3.20 -9.47
C LYS A 58 6.91 2.01 -8.50
N GLY A 59 5.84 1.92 -7.71
CA GLY A 59 5.68 0.85 -6.74
C GLY A 59 6.73 0.88 -5.62
N ILE A 60 7.29 2.05 -5.28
CA ILE A 60 8.32 2.19 -4.23
C ILE A 60 7.91 1.62 -2.86
N LEU A 61 6.60 1.57 -2.59
CA LEU A 61 6.03 1.03 -1.36
C LEU A 61 5.39 -0.34 -1.58
N ARG A 62 5.30 -0.85 -2.82
CA ARG A 62 4.90 -2.23 -3.13
C ARG A 62 6.10 -3.16 -2.96
N THR A 63 6.62 -3.24 -1.74
CA THR A 63 7.81 -4.02 -1.40
C THR A 63 7.50 -5.09 -0.35
N PRO A 64 8.31 -6.16 -0.27
CA PRO A 64 8.17 -7.17 0.78
C PRO A 64 8.30 -6.58 2.20
N ASP A 65 9.01 -5.46 2.37
CA ASP A 65 9.11 -4.76 3.66
C ASP A 65 7.74 -4.22 4.11
N THR A 66 7.01 -3.57 3.21
CA THR A 66 5.64 -3.08 3.46
C THR A 66 4.71 -4.22 3.86
N ILE A 67 4.79 -5.36 3.16
CA ILE A 67 3.99 -6.55 3.46
C ILE A 67 4.32 -7.08 4.86
N ARG A 68 5.61 -7.19 5.20
CA ARG A 68 6.05 -7.59 6.54
C ARG A 68 5.54 -6.67 7.64
N ARG A 69 5.51 -5.35 7.39
CA ARG A 69 4.94 -4.39 8.34
C ARG A 69 3.46 -4.70 8.58
N PHE A 70 2.67 -4.85 7.51
CA PHE A 70 1.25 -5.21 7.62
C PHE A 70 1.02 -6.57 8.29
N GLN A 71 1.90 -7.54 8.04
CA GLN A 71 1.87 -8.87 8.65
C GLN A 71 2.20 -8.84 10.15
N GLY A 72 3.07 -7.92 10.58
CA GLY A 72 3.42 -7.72 11.98
C GLY A 72 2.30 -7.10 12.82
N VAL A 73 1.23 -6.57 12.20
CA VAL A 73 0.11 -6.01 12.93
C VAL A 73 -0.87 -7.12 13.32
N PRO A 74 -1.15 -7.31 14.62
CA PRO A 74 -2.13 -8.29 15.05
C PRO A 74 -3.52 -7.91 14.56
N ALA A 75 -4.21 -8.85 13.91
CA ALA A 75 -5.59 -8.65 13.49
C ALA A 75 -6.50 -8.69 14.73
N GLN A 76 -7.28 -7.63 14.96
CA GLN A 76 -8.28 -7.63 16.02
C GLN A 76 -9.48 -8.49 15.64
N PRO A 77 -10.06 -9.27 16.57
CA PRO A 77 -11.24 -10.09 16.30
C PRO A 77 -12.42 -9.21 15.89
N GLY A 78 -12.97 -9.46 14.70
CA GLY A 78 -14.06 -8.68 14.10
C GLY A 78 -13.63 -7.59 13.12
N GLN A 79 -12.33 -7.25 13.07
CA GLN A 79 -11.78 -6.31 12.09
C GLN A 79 -11.05 -7.07 10.97
N THR A 80 -11.17 -6.58 9.73
CA THR A 80 -10.41 -7.13 8.60
C THR A 80 -8.92 -6.95 8.86
N SER A 81 -8.13 -8.02 8.67
CA SER A 81 -6.69 -7.95 8.87
C SER A 81 -6.10 -6.85 7.99
N PRO A 82 -5.20 -6.01 8.51
CA PRO A 82 -4.67 -4.87 7.76
C PRO A 82 -3.88 -5.31 6.52
N LEU A 83 -3.28 -6.50 6.55
CA LEU A 83 -2.72 -7.17 5.38
C LEU A 83 -3.76 -7.46 4.29
N LEU A 84 -4.94 -7.96 4.66
CA LEU A 84 -6.06 -8.20 3.74
C LEU A 84 -6.60 -6.88 3.17
N GLN A 85 -6.65 -5.83 3.99
CA GLN A 85 -7.03 -4.48 3.55
C GLN A 85 -6.07 -3.97 2.47
N TYR A 86 -4.76 -4.15 2.70
CA TYR A 86 -3.72 -3.79 1.75
C TYR A 86 -3.86 -4.53 0.42
N PHE A 87 -4.00 -5.86 0.47
CA PHE A 87 -4.22 -6.65 -0.74
C PHE A 87 -5.50 -6.29 -1.47
N GLY A 88 -6.60 -6.00 -0.76
CA GLY A 88 -7.85 -5.54 -1.40
C GLY A 88 -7.65 -4.29 -2.24
N ILE A 89 -6.84 -3.34 -1.76
CA ILE A 89 -6.52 -2.10 -2.50
C ILE A 89 -5.57 -2.38 -3.66
N LEU A 90 -4.58 -3.26 -3.47
CA LEU A 90 -3.67 -3.65 -4.55
C LEU A 90 -4.42 -4.33 -5.70
N LEU A 91 -5.35 -5.22 -5.36
CA LEU A 91 -6.24 -5.92 -6.28
C LEU A 91 -7.17 -4.97 -7.04
N ASP A 92 -7.64 -3.90 -6.39
CA ASP A 92 -8.45 -2.87 -7.05
C ASP A 92 -7.62 -2.12 -8.12
N GLN A 93 -6.35 -1.87 -7.83
CA GLN A 93 -5.45 -1.21 -8.77
C GLN A 93 -4.91 -2.11 -9.89
N GLY A 94 -4.80 -3.42 -9.68
CA GLY A 94 -4.25 -4.33 -10.70
C GLY A 94 -3.84 -5.71 -10.17
N GLN A 95 -2.98 -6.38 -10.91
CA GLN A 95 -2.44 -7.69 -10.56
C GLN A 95 -1.48 -7.64 -9.37
N LEU A 96 -1.47 -8.73 -8.60
CA LEU A 96 -0.53 -8.96 -7.52
C LEU A 96 0.75 -9.61 -8.08
N ASN A 97 1.91 -9.26 -7.52
CA ASN A 97 3.14 -9.99 -7.83
C ASN A 97 3.13 -11.39 -7.20
N LYS A 98 3.95 -12.30 -7.74
CA LYS A 98 4.08 -13.68 -7.22
C LYS A 98 4.25 -13.77 -5.70
N PHE A 99 5.03 -12.85 -5.12
CA PHE A 99 5.26 -12.81 -3.67
C PHE A 99 4.01 -12.34 -2.90
N GLU A 100 3.32 -11.32 -3.41
CA GLU A 100 2.08 -10.79 -2.86
C GLU A 100 0.96 -11.83 -2.89
N SER A 101 0.79 -12.53 -4.01
CA SER A 101 -0.20 -13.60 -4.16
C SER A 101 0.06 -14.74 -3.18
N LEU A 102 1.34 -15.09 -2.94
CA LEU A 102 1.71 -16.18 -2.03
C LEU A 102 1.39 -15.82 -0.55
N GLU A 103 1.75 -14.60 -0.15
CA GLU A 103 1.45 -14.08 1.19
C GLU A 103 -0.05 -13.86 1.42
N LEU A 104 -0.82 -13.56 0.37
CA LEU A 104 -2.28 -13.49 0.43
C LEU A 104 -2.92 -14.89 0.54
N CYS A 105 -2.42 -15.87 -0.23
CA CYS A 105 -2.97 -17.23 -0.23
C CYS A 105 -2.86 -17.90 1.14
N ARG A 106 -1.74 -17.72 1.86
CA ARG A 106 -1.50 -18.36 3.17
C ARG A 106 -2.64 -18.15 4.19
N PRO A 107 -2.99 -16.93 4.60
CA PRO A 107 -4.02 -16.69 5.60
C PRO A 107 -5.43 -17.01 5.07
N VAL A 108 -5.68 -16.80 3.78
CA VAL A 108 -6.99 -17.06 3.16
C VAL A 108 -7.28 -18.57 3.10
N LEU A 109 -6.26 -19.38 2.81
CA LEU A 109 -6.35 -20.83 2.86
C LEU A 109 -6.52 -21.34 4.30
N GLN A 110 -5.79 -20.76 5.27
CA GLN A 110 -5.97 -21.11 6.69
C GLN A 110 -7.37 -20.74 7.22
N GLN A 111 -7.92 -19.60 6.82
CA GLN A 111 -9.29 -19.21 7.18
C GLN A 111 -10.37 -19.96 6.38
N GLY A 112 -9.99 -20.84 5.44
CA GLY A 112 -10.94 -21.56 4.60
C GLY A 112 -11.72 -20.68 3.61
N ARG A 113 -11.29 -19.42 3.40
CA ARG A 113 -11.94 -18.45 2.50
C ARG A 113 -11.56 -18.67 1.02
N LYS A 114 -11.58 -19.92 0.58
CA LYS A 114 -11.18 -20.35 -0.77
C LYS A 114 -11.95 -19.61 -1.87
N GLN A 115 -13.19 -19.22 -1.62
CA GLN A 115 -14.03 -18.45 -2.56
C GLN A 115 -13.42 -17.10 -2.95
N LEU A 116 -12.72 -16.42 -2.04
CA LEU A 116 -12.03 -15.16 -2.37
C LEU A 116 -10.86 -15.42 -3.31
N LEU A 117 -10.09 -16.48 -3.03
CA LEU A 117 -8.99 -16.92 -3.87
C LEU A 117 -9.47 -17.29 -5.28
N GLU A 118 -10.56 -18.06 -5.38
CA GLU A 118 -11.17 -18.42 -6.66
C GLU A 118 -11.68 -17.19 -7.42
N LYS A 119 -12.23 -16.20 -6.72
CA LYS A 119 -12.67 -14.95 -7.33
C LYS A 119 -11.48 -14.18 -7.91
N TRP A 120 -10.39 -14.04 -7.17
CA TRP A 120 -9.19 -13.34 -7.65
C TRP A 120 -8.51 -14.10 -8.79
N LEU A 121 -8.47 -15.44 -8.71
CA LEU A 121 -7.96 -16.29 -9.78
C LEU A 121 -8.80 -16.16 -11.06
N LYS A 122 -10.12 -16.03 -10.95
CA LYS A 122 -11.02 -15.77 -12.11
C LYS A 122 -10.89 -14.35 -12.67
N GLU A 123 -10.54 -13.39 -11.83
CA GLU A 123 -10.25 -12.01 -12.25
C GLU A 123 -8.85 -11.86 -12.87
N ASP A 124 -8.09 -12.95 -13.01
CA ASP A 124 -6.70 -12.94 -13.52
C ASP A 124 -5.80 -11.99 -12.71
N LYS A 125 -6.04 -11.87 -11.39
CA LYS A 125 -5.30 -10.97 -10.48
C LYS A 125 -4.22 -11.68 -9.67
#